data_AF-A0A2V6KCA0-F1
#
_entry.id   AF-A0A2V6KCA0-F1
#
_cell.length_a   1.000
_cell.length_b   1.000
_cell.length_c   1.000
_cell.angle_alpha   90.00
_cell.angle_beta   90.00
_cell.angle_gamma   90.00
#
_symmetry.space_group_name_H-M   'P 1'
#
loop_
_entity.id
_entity.type
_entity.pdbx_description
1 polymer ?
#
loop_
_entity_poly.entity_id
_entity_poly.type
_entity_poly.pdbx_seq_one_letter_code
_entity_poly.pdbx_strand_id
1 'polypeptide(L)'
;MSQLADSCVDVTVTSPPYNLGVKYSKYSDKENRESYLEWCEKWAAGIRRVLKAEGSLFLNIGSAPSSPMLPHELVLRLRDVFVLQNVIHWIKSITIEDRKGEVRSYGHFKPISSKRFLNDCHE
;
A
#
# COMPACT_ATOMS: atom_id res chain seq x y z
N MET A 1 10.55 9.69 13.55
CA MET A 1 9.38 10.17 14.32
C MET A 1 9.72 10.60 15.74
N SER A 2 10.70 9.99 16.42
CA SER A 2 11.03 10.30 17.84
C SER A 2 11.38 11.76 18.15
N GLN A 3 11.77 12.55 17.15
CA GLN A 3 12.09 13.98 17.30
C GLN A 3 10.87 14.90 17.13
N LEU A 4 9.71 14.37 16.74
CA LEU A 4 8.47 15.13 16.59
C LEU A 4 7.65 15.07 17.88
N ALA A 5 7.05 16.20 18.23
CA ALA A 5 6.09 16.30 19.31
C ALA A 5 4.85 15.44 19.05
N ASP A 6 4.13 15.10 20.12
CA ASP A 6 2.84 14.42 20.02
C ASP A 6 1.81 15.33 19.37
N SER A 7 0.87 14.76 18.62
CA SER A 7 -0.27 15.48 18.03
C SER A 7 0.10 16.76 17.25
N CYS A 8 1.22 16.74 16.52
CA CYS A 8 1.70 17.91 15.76
C CYS A 8 1.47 17.79 14.24
N VAL A 9 1.01 16.64 13.75
CA VAL A 9 0.82 16.35 12.32
C VAL A 9 -0.66 16.22 11.99
N ASP A 10 -1.13 16.91 10.94
CA ASP A 10 -2.50 16.80 10.43
C ASP A 10 -2.66 15.59 9.48
N VAL A 11 -1.70 15.39 8.58
CA VAL A 11 -1.77 14.33 7.56
C VAL A 11 -0.42 13.64 7.43
N THR A 12 -0.45 12.31 7.39
CA THR A 12 0.70 11.50 7.00
C THR A 12 0.38 10.78 5.68
N VAL A 13 1.30 10.83 4.73
CA VAL A 13 1.20 10.11 3.45
C VAL A 13 2.46 9.26 3.32
N THR A 14 2.31 7.95 3.09
CA THR A 14 3.46 7.05 3.00
C THR A 14 3.19 5.83 2.13
N SER A 15 4.28 5.23 1.65
CA SER A 15 4.30 3.94 0.94
C SER A 15 5.48 3.12 1.49
N PRO A 16 5.27 2.22 2.46
CA PRO A 16 6.35 1.38 2.97
C PRO A 16 6.86 0.43 1.87
N PRO A 17 8.05 -0.17 2.00
CA PRO A 17 8.43 -1.30 1.16
C PRO A 17 7.35 -2.39 1.22
N TYR A 18 7.00 -3.03 0.09
CA TYR A 18 5.89 -3.99 0.01
C TYR A 18 6.33 -5.45 0.27
N ASN A 19 7.56 -5.70 0.73
CA ASN A 19 8.11 -7.04 0.97
C ASN A 19 8.02 -7.95 -0.26
N LEU A 20 8.36 -7.41 -1.43
CA LEU A 20 8.27 -8.07 -2.75
C LEU A 20 9.63 -8.59 -3.24
N GLY A 21 10.65 -8.59 -2.39
CA GLY A 21 12.00 -9.00 -2.73
C GLY A 21 12.79 -7.98 -3.54
N VAL A 22 12.38 -6.70 -3.53
CA VAL A 22 13.10 -5.61 -4.18
C VAL A 22 14.48 -5.43 -3.51
N LYS A 23 15.54 -5.38 -4.32
CA LYS A 23 16.89 -5.15 -3.83
C LYS A 23 17.08 -3.67 -3.47
N TYR A 24 16.72 -3.29 -2.25
CA TYR A 24 17.13 -2.00 -1.70
C TYR A 24 18.58 -2.08 -1.19
N SER A 25 19.30 -0.97 -1.23
CA SER A 25 20.71 -0.90 -0.82
C SER A 25 20.91 -1.08 0.69
N LYS A 26 19.91 -0.72 1.50
CA LYS A 26 19.99 -0.71 2.98
C LYS A 26 18.90 -1.55 3.67
N TYR A 27 17.97 -2.14 2.93
CA TYR A 27 16.84 -2.87 3.49
C TYR A 27 16.64 -4.20 2.77
N SER A 28 16.36 -5.26 3.54
CA SER A 28 16.04 -6.58 2.99
C SER A 28 14.54 -6.72 2.82
N ASP A 29 14.05 -6.58 1.59
CA ASP A 29 12.63 -6.72 1.24
C ASP A 29 12.16 -8.18 1.15
N LYS A 30 12.75 -9.07 1.95
CA LYS A 30 12.48 -10.51 2.01
C LYS A 30 12.29 -10.98 3.45
N GLU A 31 11.65 -10.15 4.26
CA GLU A 31 11.32 -10.56 5.62
C GLU A 31 10.19 -11.58 5.59
N ASN A 32 10.13 -12.42 6.63
CA ASN A 32 8.96 -13.28 6.79
C ASN A 32 7.70 -12.40 6.99
N ARG A 33 6.52 -12.94 6.63
CA ARG A 33 5.27 -12.17 6.64
C ARG A 33 4.98 -11.52 7.99
N GLU A 34 5.14 -12.26 9.07
CA GLU A 34 4.79 -11.78 10.41
C GLU A 34 5.72 -10.65 10.85
N SER A 35 7.04 -10.81 10.69
CA SER A 35 8.01 -9.76 11.02
C SER A 35 7.78 -8.48 10.24
N TYR A 36 7.36 -8.58 8.97
CA TYR A 36 6.97 -7.41 8.18
C TYR A 36 5.73 -6.72 8.76
N LEU A 37 4.70 -7.48 9.15
CA LEU A 37 3.48 -6.93 9.76
C LEU A 37 3.77 -6.28 11.11
N GLU A 38 4.57 -6.93 11.97
CA GLU A 38 5.03 -6.38 13.26
C GLU A 38 5.86 -5.10 13.06
N TRP A 39 6.73 -5.07 12.04
CA TRP A 39 7.46 -3.86 11.68
C TRP A 39 6.52 -2.74 11.25
N CYS A 40 5.43 -3.09 10.52
CA CYS A 40 4.43 -2.12 10.14
C CYS A 40 3.67 -1.52 11.33
N GLU A 41 3.27 -2.35 12.29
CA GLU A 41 2.63 -1.89 13.52
C GLU A 41 3.52 -0.91 14.30
N LYS A 42 4.83 -1.17 14.37
CA LYS A 42 5.79 -0.30 15.07
C LYS A 42 5.82 1.11 14.49
N TRP A 43 5.92 1.26 13.16
CA TRP A 43 5.89 2.61 12.58
C TRP A 43 4.47 3.19 12.60
N ALA A 44 3.42 2.38 12.47
CA ALA A 44 2.04 2.86 12.53
C ALA A 44 1.70 3.46 13.90
N ALA A 45 2.16 2.85 15.00
CA ALA A 45 2.05 3.40 16.34
C ALA A 45 2.79 4.75 16.47
N GLY A 46 3.96 4.87 15.86
CA GLY A 46 4.70 6.13 15.81
C GLY A 46 3.95 7.23 15.05
N ILE A 47 3.27 6.89 13.95
CA ILE A 47 2.42 7.81 13.19
C ILE A 47 1.22 8.22 14.04
N ARG A 48 0.56 7.28 14.71
CA ARG A 48 -0.60 7.56 15.57
C ARG A 48 -0.27 8.56 16.68
N ARG A 49 0.93 8.47 17.28
CA ARG A 49 1.39 9.40 18.32
C ARG A 49 1.53 10.83 17.81
N VAL A 50 2.11 11.01 16.62
CA VAL A 50 2.37 12.36 16.07
C VAL A 50 1.15 12.95 15.37
N LEU A 51 0.21 12.12 14.92
CA LEU A 51 -1.06 12.59 14.36
C LEU A 51 -1.93 13.24 15.43
N LYS A 52 -2.53 14.38 15.08
CA LYS A 52 -3.64 14.97 15.83
C LYS A 52 -4.82 13.99 15.90
N ALA A 53 -5.75 14.23 16.83
CA ALA A 53 -6.95 13.40 16.97
C ALA A 53 -7.76 13.32 15.66
N GLU A 54 -7.87 14.43 14.94
CA GLU A 54 -8.56 14.53 13.64
C GLU A 54 -7.63 14.26 12.43
N GLY A 55 -6.40 13.80 12.70
CA GLY A 55 -5.41 13.58 11.68
C GLY A 55 -5.65 12.31 10.86
N SER A 56 -5.16 12.28 9.63
CA SER A 56 -5.37 11.15 8.71
C SER A 56 -4.06 10.53 8.21
N LEU A 57 -4.08 9.21 8.04
CA LEU A 57 -3.01 8.44 7.38
C LEU A 57 -3.50 7.99 6.00
N PHE A 58 -2.79 8.42 4.95
CA PHE A 58 -2.90 7.87 3.61
C PHE A 58 -1.77 6.87 3.40
N LEU A 59 -2.13 5.60 3.41
CA LEU A 59 -1.20 4.48 3.22
C LEU A 59 -1.37 3.92 1.81
N ASN A 60 -0.35 4.11 0.97
CA ASN A 60 -0.27 3.40 -0.30
C ASN A 60 0.41 2.06 -0.09
N ILE A 61 -0.28 0.97 -0.43
CA ILE A 61 0.28 -0.38 -0.40
C ILE A 61 -0.27 -1.21 -1.55
N GLY A 62 0.65 -1.81 -2.31
CA GLY A 62 0.33 -2.78 -3.33
C GLY A 62 0.57 -4.21 -2.87
N SER A 63 0.31 -5.17 -3.75
CA SER A 63 0.65 -6.57 -3.55
C SER A 63 1.33 -7.14 -4.79
N ALA A 64 1.98 -8.29 -4.65
CA ALA A 64 2.27 -9.11 -5.83
C ALA A 64 1.11 -10.09 -6.04
N PRO A 65 0.80 -10.50 -7.28
CA PRO A 65 -0.20 -11.53 -7.55
C PRO A 65 0.06 -12.86 -6.82
N SER A 66 1.33 -13.17 -6.53
CA SER A 66 1.72 -14.34 -5.74
C SER A 66 1.49 -14.19 -4.23
N SER A 67 1.15 -12.98 -3.77
CA SER A 67 0.93 -12.61 -2.37
C SER A 67 -0.17 -11.54 -2.23
N PRO A 68 -1.41 -11.82 -2.68
CA PRO A 68 -2.47 -10.81 -2.74
C PRO A 68 -3.01 -10.40 -1.36
N MET A 69 -2.78 -11.21 -0.32
CA MET A 69 -3.31 -10.97 1.02
C MET A 69 -2.61 -9.85 1.80
N LEU A 70 -1.43 -9.40 1.36
CA LEU A 70 -0.59 -8.50 2.14
C LEU A 70 -1.28 -7.18 2.53
N PRO A 71 -1.93 -6.41 1.61
CA PRO A 71 -2.65 -5.21 1.98
C PRO A 71 -3.77 -5.48 2.99
N HIS A 72 -4.49 -6.58 2.82
CA HIS A 72 -5.61 -6.95 3.69
C HIS A 72 -5.15 -7.31 5.11
N GLU A 73 -4.09 -8.10 5.23
CA GLU A 73 -3.49 -8.45 6.50
C GLU A 73 -2.97 -7.20 7.21
N LEU A 74 -2.31 -6.29 6.50
CA LEU A 74 -1.83 -5.05 7.08
C LEU A 74 -2.99 -4.19 7.60
N VAL A 75 -4.05 -3.99 6.82
CA VAL A 75 -5.24 -3.23 7.25
C VAL A 75 -5.86 -3.87 8.50
N LEU A 76 -5.94 -5.20 8.56
CA LEU A 76 -6.45 -5.91 9.74
C LEU A 76 -5.59 -5.70 10.99
N ARG A 77 -4.26 -5.64 10.85
CA ARG A 77 -3.35 -5.34 11.97
C ARG A 77 -3.47 -3.89 12.43
N LEU A 78 -3.65 -2.96 11.49
CA LEU A 78 -3.77 -1.53 11.81
C LEU A 78 -5.11 -1.12 12.42
N ARG A 79 -6.13 -1.98 12.39
CA ARG A 79 -7.49 -1.67 12.88
C ARG A 79 -7.56 -1.34 14.38
N ASP A 80 -6.58 -1.79 15.16
CA ASP A 80 -6.52 -1.54 16.59
C ASP A 80 -5.99 -0.12 16.90
N VAL A 81 -5.46 0.57 15.89
CA VAL A 81 -4.82 1.90 16.00
C VAL A 81 -5.52 2.95 15.13
N PHE A 82 -6.09 2.54 13.99
CA PHE A 82 -6.73 3.40 13.00
C PHE A 82 -8.10 2.88 12.58
N VAL A 83 -8.96 3.79 12.13
CA VAL A 83 -10.25 3.47 11.50
C VAL A 83 -10.12 3.65 10.00
N LEU A 84 -10.44 2.61 9.22
CA LEU A 84 -10.47 2.70 7.76
C LEU A 84 -11.66 3.56 7.31
N GLN A 85 -11.37 4.74 6.74
CA GLN A 85 -12.38 5.64 6.20
C GLN A 85 -12.73 5.30 4.74
N ASN A 86 -11.70 5.10 3.92
CA ASN A 86 -11.86 4.90 2.48
C ASN A 86 -10.81 3.93 1.96
N VAL A 87 -11.17 3.24 0.87
CA VAL A 87 -10.22 2.53 0.00
C VAL A 87 -10.15 3.31 -1.30
N ILE A 88 -8.95 3.75 -1.67
CA ILE A 88 -8.70 4.48 -2.92
C ILE A 88 -7.86 3.57 -3.80
N HIS A 89 -8.37 3.23 -4.98
CA HIS A 89 -7.62 2.43 -5.96
C HIS A 89 -6.82 3.35 -6.87
N TRP A 90 -5.50 3.18 -6.87
CA TRP A 90 -4.61 3.80 -7.83
C TRP A 90 -4.59 2.97 -9.12
N ILE A 91 -5.49 3.30 -10.05
CA ILE A 91 -5.58 2.64 -11.35
C ILE A 91 -4.35 2.99 -12.19
N LYS A 92 -3.49 2.00 -12.44
CA LYS A 92 -2.30 2.12 -13.27
C LYS A 92 -2.59 1.93 -14.73
N SER A 93 -3.54 1.06 -15.07
CA SER A 93 -4.01 0.91 -16.44
C SER A 93 -5.48 0.49 -16.52
N ILE A 94 -6.15 0.91 -17.60
CA ILE A 94 -7.56 0.59 -17.87
C ILE A 94 -7.78 0.42 -19.37
N THR A 95 -8.63 -0.52 -19.75
CA THR A 95 -9.14 -0.67 -21.11
C THR A 95 -10.56 -0.14 -21.16
N ILE A 96 -10.81 0.81 -22.05
CA ILE A 96 -12.13 1.41 -22.25
C ILE A 96 -12.51 1.36 -23.73
N GLU A 97 -13.80 1.15 -23.98
CA GLU A 97 -14.41 1.34 -25.29
C GLU A 97 -14.87 2.80 -25.40
N ASP A 98 -14.44 3.49 -26.44
CA ASP A 98 -14.87 4.86 -26.66
C ASP A 98 -16.28 4.93 -27.28
N ARG A 99 -16.81 6.14 -27.43
CA ARG A 99 -18.17 6.35 -27.99
C ARG A 99 -18.33 5.88 -29.45
N LYS A 100 -17.23 5.58 -30.15
CA LYS A 100 -17.22 5.08 -31.53
C LYS A 100 -17.08 3.55 -31.58
N GLY A 101 -17.00 2.89 -30.43
CA GLY A 101 -16.82 1.44 -30.33
C GLY A 101 -15.35 1.00 -30.39
N GLU A 102 -14.39 1.93 -30.33
CA GLU A 102 -12.98 1.56 -30.36
C GLU A 102 -12.47 1.20 -28.96
N VAL A 103 -11.94 -0.01 -28.82
CA VAL A 103 -11.35 -0.49 -27.56
C VAL A 103 -9.89 -0.05 -27.47
N ARG A 104 -9.55 0.74 -26.44
CA ARG A 104 -8.19 1.27 -26.23
C ARG A 104 -7.77 1.08 -24.77
N SER A 105 -6.50 0.75 -24.58
CA SER A 105 -5.89 0.62 -23.25
C SER A 105 -5.02 1.84 -22.93
N TYR A 106 -5.16 2.37 -21.72
CA TYR A 106 -4.47 3.56 -21.22
C TYR A 106 -3.72 3.23 -19.94
N GLY A 107 -2.55 3.86 -19.73
CA GLY A 107 -1.78 3.78 -18.49
C GLY A 107 -0.45 3.01 -18.59
N HIS A 108 0.11 2.67 -17.43
CA HIS A 108 1.37 1.93 -17.31
C HIS A 108 1.09 0.43 -17.16
N PHE A 109 1.52 -0.34 -18.15
CA PHE A 109 1.34 -1.79 -18.15
C PHE A 109 2.58 -2.49 -17.57
N LYS A 110 2.35 -3.33 -16.57
CA LYS A 110 3.35 -4.29 -16.10
C LYS A 110 2.86 -5.69 -16.47
N PRO A 111 3.11 -6.16 -17.71
CA PRO A 111 2.58 -7.43 -18.17
C PRO A 111 3.12 -8.57 -17.32
N ILE A 112 2.22 -9.42 -16.85
CA ILE A 112 2.56 -10.66 -16.16
C ILE A 112 2.54 -11.78 -17.19
N SER A 113 3.68 -12.43 -17.40
CA SER A 113 3.82 -13.54 -18.34
C SER A 113 3.28 -14.88 -17.81
N SER A 114 2.75 -14.88 -16.59
CA SER A 114 2.19 -16.07 -15.95
C SER A 114 0.81 -16.41 -16.51
N LYS A 115 0.57 -17.69 -16.83
CA LYS A 115 -0.77 -18.19 -17.15
C LYS A 115 -1.69 -18.32 -15.92
N ARG A 116 -1.14 -18.16 -14.71
CA ARG A 116 -1.86 -18.34 -13.44
C ARG A 116 -2.51 -17.06 -12.91
N PHE A 117 -1.95 -15.90 -13.22
CA PHE A 117 -2.32 -14.63 -12.60
C PHE A 117 -2.83 -13.64 -13.65
N LEU A 118 -3.80 -12.82 -13.25
CA LEU A 118 -4.23 -11.68 -14.06
C LEU A 118 -3.17 -10.58 -14.03
N ASN A 119 -3.21 -9.70 -15.03
CA ASN A 119 -2.41 -8.48 -15.01
C ASN A 119 -2.84 -7.59 -13.84
N ASP A 120 -1.88 -7.10 -13.10
CA ASP A 120 -2.12 -6.18 -12.00
C ASP A 120 -2.26 -4.76 -12.54
N CYS A 121 -3.46 -4.22 -12.45
CA CYS A 121 -3.83 -2.95 -13.08
C CYS A 121 -4.01 -1.81 -12.07
N HIS A 122 -3.89 -2.08 -10.77
CA HIS A 122 -4.05 -1.07 -9.73
C HIS A 122 -3.21 -1.38 -8.49
N GLU A 123 -3.04 -0.37 -7.63
CA GLU A 123 -2.71 -0.55 -6.22
C GLU A 123 -3.89 -0.09 -5.36
#